data_AF-A0A6S6T4Y2-F1
#
_entry.id   AF-A0A6S6T4Y2-F1
#
_cell.length_a   1.000
_cell.length_b   1.000
_cell.length_c   1.000
_cell.angle_alpha   90.00
_cell.angle_beta   90.00
_cell.angle_gamma   90.00
#
_symmetry.space_group_name_H-M   'P 1'
#
loop_
_entity.id
_entity.type
_entity.pdbx_description
1 polymer ?
#
loop_
_entity_poly.entity_id
_entity_poly.type
_entity_poly.pdbx_seq_one_letter_code
_entity_poly.pdbx_strand_id
1 'polypeptide(L)'
;MSSEKIVVSFVYEEGYNFVLVVPDMGNEMMVRAKTQSEVIRKAIRSLRERYKETIVNLKPSPIDIFTEDYKEKRGIPKHSILYPLPIKVGKRKKVFKRFTSSMDESILDEIENFTKNKKIKKSDFFTQASLEYIQKYDSQNLK
;
A
#
# COMPACT_ATOMS: atom_id res chain seq x y z
N MET A 1 -5.25 16.84 -3.56
CA MET A 1 -4.25 16.47 -2.54
C MET A 1 -4.47 15.01 -2.14
N SER A 2 -3.43 14.24 -1.78
CA SER A 2 -3.64 12.90 -1.21
C SER A 2 -3.99 13.05 0.26
N SER A 3 -5.19 12.65 0.65
CA SER A 3 -5.57 12.54 2.06
C SER A 3 -5.39 11.08 2.49
N GLU A 4 -4.86 10.89 3.69
CA GLU A 4 -4.86 9.58 4.34
C GLU A 4 -6.16 9.48 5.14
N LYS A 5 -6.89 8.39 4.94
CA LYS A 5 -8.07 8.05 5.74
C LYS A 5 -7.80 6.74 6.44
N ILE A 6 -8.17 6.66 7.71
CA ILE A 6 -8.15 5.42 8.49
C ILE A 6 -9.58 4.91 8.49
N VAL A 7 -9.77 3.69 7.97
CA VAL A 7 -11.04 2.97 8.09
C VAL A 7 -10.85 1.81 9.05
N VAL A 8 -11.87 1.56 9.84
CA VAL A 8 -11.87 0.47 10.80
C VAL A 8 -12.19 -0.84 10.05
N SER A 9 -11.49 -1.91 10.42
CA SER A 9 -11.72 -3.25 9.87
C SER A 9 -11.66 -4.29 10.97
N PHE A 10 -12.20 -5.46 10.70
CA PHE A 10 -12.11 -6.63 11.57
C PHE A 10 -11.37 -7.74 10.85
N VAL A 11 -10.45 -8.41 11.56
CA VAL A 11 -9.70 -9.55 11.04
C VAL A 11 -9.95 -10.76 11.94
N TYR A 12 -10.24 -11.91 11.35
CA TYR A 12 -10.44 -13.16 12.07
C TYR A 12 -10.01 -14.36 11.23
N GLU A 13 -9.85 -15.52 11.89
CA GLU A 13 -9.53 -16.78 11.22
C GLU A 13 -10.82 -17.56 10.89
N GLU A 14 -10.87 -18.14 9.70
CA GLU A 14 -11.96 -19.00 9.24
C GLU A 14 -11.35 -20.22 8.52
N GLY A 15 -11.29 -21.35 9.22
CA GLY A 15 -10.62 -22.57 8.75
C GLY A 15 -9.12 -22.33 8.54
N TYR A 16 -8.63 -22.54 7.31
CA TYR A 16 -7.21 -22.34 6.95
C TYR A 16 -6.92 -20.94 6.38
N ASN A 17 -7.85 -19.98 6.53
CA ASN A 17 -7.73 -18.64 5.96
C ASN A 17 -7.97 -17.56 7.01
N PHE A 18 -7.43 -16.38 6.74
CA PHE A 18 -7.80 -15.13 7.38
C PHE A 18 -8.85 -14.41 6.54
N VAL A 19 -9.82 -13.82 7.23
CA VAL A 19 -10.87 -12.98 6.66
C VAL A 19 -10.73 -11.58 7.23
N LEU A 20 -10.87 -10.58 6.36
CA LEU A 20 -10.91 -9.17 6.74
C LEU A 20 -12.20 -8.54 6.21
N VAL A 21 -12.93 -7.87 7.10
CA VAL A 21 -14.18 -7.15 6.81
C VAL A 21 -13.97 -5.66 7.06
N VAL A 22 -14.39 -4.80 6.12
CA VAL A 22 -14.39 -3.33 6.28
C VAL A 22 -15.85 -2.86 6.34
N PRO A 23 -16.41 -2.58 7.54
CA PRO A 23 -17.85 -2.32 7.67
C PRO A 23 -18.30 -1.00 7.07
N ASP A 24 -17.43 0.01 7.05
CA ASP A 24 -17.70 1.31 6.44
C ASP A 24 -17.86 1.22 4.90
N MET A 25 -17.55 0.08 4.30
CA MET A 25 -17.65 -0.16 2.85
C MET A 25 -18.92 -0.92 2.49
N GLY A 26 -20.08 -0.25 2.49
CA GLY A 26 -21.34 -0.72 1.87
C GLY A 26 -21.67 -2.20 2.10
N ASN A 27 -22.17 -2.91 1.07
CA ASN A 27 -22.26 -4.39 1.10
C ASN A 27 -20.87 -4.97 1.36
N GLU A 28 -20.68 -5.38 2.60
CA GLU A 28 -19.43 -5.33 3.36
C GLU A 28 -18.25 -5.91 2.60
N MET A 29 -17.19 -5.10 2.44
CA MET A 29 -15.99 -5.55 1.75
C MET A 29 -15.32 -6.66 2.57
N MET A 30 -15.46 -7.90 2.10
CA MET A 30 -14.80 -9.07 2.66
C MET A 30 -13.63 -9.52 1.77
N VAL A 31 -12.49 -9.79 2.38
CA VAL A 31 -11.31 -10.32 1.71
C VAL A 31 -10.82 -11.55 2.45
N ARG A 32 -10.42 -12.59 1.70
CA ARG A 32 -9.88 -13.85 2.24
C ARG A 32 -8.47 -14.11 1.74
N ALA A 33 -7.59 -14.60 2.61
CA ALA A 33 -6.22 -14.99 2.26
C ALA A 33 -5.64 -16.02 3.23
N LYS A 34 -4.51 -16.65 2.89
CA LYS A 34 -3.91 -17.70 3.74
C LYS A 34 -3.23 -17.15 4.99
N THR A 35 -2.79 -15.89 4.95
CA THR A 35 -2.07 -15.24 6.06
C THR A 35 -2.67 -13.88 6.38
N GLN A 36 -2.53 -13.44 7.63
CA GLN A 36 -2.97 -12.13 8.08
C GLN A 36 -2.36 -10.98 7.23
N SER A 37 -1.05 -11.03 6.98
CA SER A 37 -0.35 -10.04 6.15
C SER A 37 -0.84 -10.01 4.70
N GLU A 38 -1.25 -11.16 4.16
CA GLU A 38 -1.80 -11.22 2.81
C GLU A 38 -3.23 -10.67 2.76
N VAL A 39 -4.08 -10.97 3.75
CA VAL A 39 -5.47 -10.48 3.77
C VAL A 39 -5.50 -8.95 3.87
N ILE A 40 -4.62 -8.36 4.69
CA ILE A 40 -4.47 -6.90 4.83
C ILE A 40 -4.01 -6.28 3.51
N ARG A 41 -2.97 -6.83 2.87
CA ARG A 41 -2.49 -6.30 1.57
C ARG A 41 -3.55 -6.38 0.48
N LYS A 42 -4.28 -7.49 0.40
CA LYS A 42 -5.39 -7.65 -0.54
C LYS A 42 -6.55 -6.69 -0.23
N ALA A 43 -6.85 -6.46 1.04
CA ALA A 43 -7.88 -5.51 1.46
C ALA A 43 -7.52 -4.08 1.04
N ILE A 44 -6.31 -3.62 1.36
CA ILE A 44 -5.83 -2.29 0.95
C ILE A 44 -5.86 -2.14 -0.58
N ARG A 45 -5.46 -3.19 -1.32
CA ARG A 45 -5.51 -3.19 -2.77
C ARG A 45 -6.95 -3.07 -3.29
N SER A 46 -7.85 -3.92 -2.78
CA SER A 46 -9.29 -3.90 -3.11
C SER A 46 -9.90 -2.53 -2.86
N LEU A 47 -9.63 -1.94 -1.71
CA LEU A 47 -10.10 -0.60 -1.33
C LEU A 47 -9.65 0.45 -2.35
N ARG A 48 -8.38 0.42 -2.76
CA ARG A 48 -7.82 1.37 -3.73
C ARG A 48 -8.34 1.19 -5.14
N GLU A 49 -8.58 -0.05 -5.56
CA GLU A 49 -8.97 -0.38 -6.94
C GLU A 49 -10.48 -0.32 -7.14
N ARG A 50 -11.27 -0.89 -6.22
CA ARG A 50 -12.72 -1.09 -6.36
C ARG A 50 -13.56 -0.06 -5.63
N TYR A 51 -13.05 0.50 -4.52
CA TYR A 51 -13.82 1.41 -3.65
C TYR A 51 -13.26 2.84 -3.65
N LYS A 52 -12.47 3.20 -4.67
CA LYS A 52 -11.78 4.48 -4.73
C LYS A 52 -12.71 5.68 -4.55
N GLU A 53 -13.83 5.70 -5.26
CA GLU A 53 -14.81 6.80 -5.20
C GLU A 53 -15.53 6.81 -3.85
N THR A 54 -15.92 5.64 -3.34
CA THR A 54 -16.51 5.46 -2.01
C THR A 54 -15.60 6.02 -0.93
N ILE A 55 -14.30 5.66 -0.93
CA ILE A 55 -13.34 6.10 0.08
C ILE A 55 -13.08 7.61 0.01
N VAL A 56 -13.09 8.22 -1.19
CA VAL A 56 -12.93 9.68 -1.33
C VAL A 56 -14.03 10.42 -0.57
N ASN A 57 -15.26 9.95 -0.65
CA ASN A 57 -16.41 10.60 -0.03
C ASN A 57 -16.76 10.03 1.36
N LEU A 58 -16.12 8.93 1.76
CA LEU A 58 -16.38 8.26 3.03
C LEU A 58 -16.07 9.17 4.23
N LYS A 59 -17.00 9.22 5.18
CA LYS A 59 -16.74 9.65 6.56
C LYS A 59 -16.62 8.39 7.41
N PRO A 60 -15.41 8.00 7.86
CA PRO A 60 -15.24 6.80 8.67
C PRO A 60 -16.10 6.87 9.92
N SER A 61 -16.69 5.74 10.31
CA SER A 61 -17.47 5.69 11.54
C SER A 61 -16.53 5.82 12.76
N PRO A 62 -16.98 6.46 13.85
CA PRO A 62 -16.18 6.56 15.06
C PRO A 62 -15.93 5.16 15.67
N ILE A 63 -14.76 4.96 16.29
CA ILE A 63 -14.36 3.63 16.77
C ILE A 63 -15.34 3.05 17.81
N ASP A 64 -16.01 3.93 18.56
CA ASP A 64 -16.89 3.59 19.68
C ASP A 64 -18.14 2.81 19.26
N ILE A 65 -18.53 2.84 17.99
CA ILE A 65 -19.69 2.06 17.50
C ILE A 65 -19.37 0.58 17.29
N PHE A 66 -18.08 0.20 17.26
CA PHE A 66 -17.61 -1.15 16.94
C PHE A 66 -17.55 -2.05 18.19
N THR A 67 -18.69 -2.16 18.88
CA THR A 67 -18.86 -2.99 20.09
C THR A 67 -19.08 -4.46 19.77
N GLU A 68 -19.12 -5.33 20.79
CA GLU A 68 -19.49 -6.74 20.59
C GLU A 68 -20.92 -6.90 20.03
N ASP A 69 -21.86 -6.04 20.44
CA ASP A 69 -23.21 -5.99 19.87
C ASP A 69 -23.20 -5.65 18.38
N TYR A 70 -22.28 -4.78 17.95
CA TYR A 70 -22.10 -4.46 16.53
C TYR A 70 -21.66 -5.70 15.76
N LYS A 71 -20.67 -6.43 16.28
CA LYS A 71 -20.18 -7.67 15.68
C LYS A 71 -21.31 -8.69 15.53
N GLU A 72 -22.09 -8.89 16.60
CA GLU A 72 -23.21 -9.85 16.61
C GLU A 72 -24.29 -9.50 15.59
N LYS A 73 -24.72 -8.23 15.53
CA LYS A 73 -25.73 -7.76 14.55
C LYS A 73 -25.27 -7.89 13.09
N ARG A 74 -23.96 -7.85 12.85
CA ARG A 74 -23.36 -7.94 11.52
C ARG A 74 -22.85 -9.33 11.16
N GLY A 75 -23.03 -10.32 12.05
CA GLY A 75 -22.51 -11.67 11.82
C GLY A 75 -20.98 -11.75 11.80
N ILE A 76 -20.30 -10.77 12.40
CA ILE A 76 -18.84 -10.78 12.56
C ILE A 76 -18.51 -11.63 13.80
N PRO A 77 -17.56 -12.58 13.74
CA PRO A 77 -17.22 -13.40 14.90
C PRO A 77 -16.72 -12.56 16.08
N LYS A 78 -17.13 -12.93 17.31
CA LYS A 78 -16.75 -12.23 18.55
C LYS A 78 -15.22 -12.15 18.73
N HIS A 79 -14.51 -13.22 18.38
CA HIS A 79 -13.04 -13.31 18.44
C HIS A 79 -12.32 -12.47 17.37
N SER A 80 -13.04 -11.72 16.53
CA SER A 80 -12.42 -10.83 15.54
C SER A 80 -11.65 -9.69 16.20
N ILE A 81 -10.47 -9.42 15.62
CA ILE A 81 -9.55 -8.38 16.07
C ILE A 81 -9.84 -7.11 15.28
N LEU A 82 -10.01 -6.00 15.98
CA LEU A 82 -10.12 -4.69 15.37
C LEU A 82 -8.77 -4.29 14.76
N TYR A 83 -8.76 -3.91 13.49
CA TYR A 83 -7.56 -3.52 12.77
C TYR A 83 -7.79 -2.20 12.02
N PRO A 84 -7.06 -1.12 12.35
CA PRO A 84 -7.15 0.13 11.59
C PRO A 84 -6.42 -0.03 10.24
N LEU A 85 -7.11 0.32 9.14
CA LEU A 85 -6.54 0.29 7.80
C LEU A 85 -6.26 1.71 7.32
N PRO A 86 -4.99 2.15 7.30
CA PRO A 86 -4.62 3.40 6.68
C PRO A 86 -4.67 3.28 5.16
N ILE A 87 -5.47 4.14 4.52
CA ILE A 87 -5.64 4.17 3.07
C ILE A 87 -5.33 5.57 2.57
N LYS A 88 -4.36 5.64 1.66
CA LYS A 88 -4.07 6.84 0.90
C LYS A 88 -5.09 6.98 -0.23
N VAL A 89 -5.92 8.01 -0.11
CA VAL A 89 -7.01 8.33 -1.03
C VAL A 89 -6.49 9.33 -2.07
N GLY A 90 -6.68 9.00 -3.33
CA GLY A 90 -6.26 9.81 -4.46
C GLY A 90 -5.30 9.07 -5.39
N LYS A 91 -5.03 9.67 -6.57
CA LYS A 91 -4.01 9.12 -7.46
C LYS A 91 -2.66 9.22 -6.72
N ARG A 92 -2.00 8.11 -6.40
CA ARG A 92 -0.54 8.07 -6.58
C ARG A 92 -0.35 8.25 -8.07
N LYS A 93 -0.36 9.51 -8.51
CA LYS A 93 0.18 9.86 -9.81
C LYS A 93 1.62 9.40 -9.65
N LYS A 94 2.01 8.29 -10.32
CA LYS A 94 3.42 8.06 -10.63
C LYS A 94 3.80 9.24 -11.52
N VAL A 95 4.01 10.39 -10.89
CA VAL A 95 4.63 11.52 -11.55
C VAL A 95 6.06 11.08 -11.59
N PHE A 96 6.45 10.48 -12.71
CA PHE A 96 7.84 10.52 -13.10
C PHE A 96 8.18 12.00 -13.18
N LYS A 97 8.81 12.52 -12.13
CA LYS A 97 9.34 13.87 -12.16
C LYS A 97 10.46 13.81 -13.16
N ARG A 98 10.25 14.44 -14.32
CA ARG A 98 11.33 14.67 -15.27
C ARG A 98 12.22 15.74 -14.66
N PHE A 99 13.50 15.45 -14.58
CA PHE A 99 14.52 16.39 -14.18
C PHE A 99 15.67 16.28 -15.18
N THR A 100 16.44 17.35 -15.28
CA THR A 100 17.66 17.42 -16.07
C THR A 100 18.84 17.40 -15.12
N SER A 101 19.88 16.64 -15.46
CA SER A 101 21.13 16.58 -14.71
C SER A 101 22.30 16.60 -15.67
N SER A 102 23.40 17.20 -15.24
CA SER A 102 24.69 17.17 -15.93
C SER A 102 25.62 16.17 -15.27
N MET A 103 26.44 15.49 -16.06
CA MET A 103 27.53 14.62 -15.61
C MET A 103 28.65 14.59 -16.64
N ASP A 104 29.78 14.00 -16.28
CA ASP A 104 30.90 13.79 -17.18
C ASP A 104 30.48 12.94 -18.39
N GLU A 105 30.92 13.35 -19.58
CA GLU A 105 30.59 12.71 -20.85
C GLU A 105 31.11 11.28 -20.91
N SER A 106 32.32 11.03 -20.39
CA SER A 106 32.93 9.69 -20.38
C SER A 106 32.10 8.69 -19.58
N ILE A 107 31.57 9.12 -18.43
CA ILE A 107 30.72 8.29 -17.56
C ILE A 107 29.35 8.06 -18.22
N LEU A 108 28.80 9.08 -18.90
CA LEU A 108 27.53 8.94 -19.59
C LEU A 108 27.61 7.90 -20.72
N ASP A 109 28.72 7.86 -21.45
CA ASP A 109 28.97 6.89 -22.51
C ASP A 109 29.08 5.46 -21.99
N GLU A 110 29.77 5.25 -20.87
CA GLU A 110 29.84 3.94 -20.21
C GLU A 110 28.45 3.45 -19.79
N ILE A 111 27.65 4.32 -19.18
CA ILE A 111 26.27 4.02 -18.78
C ILE A 111 25.41 3.71 -20.00
N GLU A 112 25.57 4.47 -21.09
CA GLU A 112 24.83 4.26 -22.32
C GLU A 112 25.14 2.89 -22.95
N ASN A 113 26.41 2.53 -23.02
CA ASN A 113 26.83 1.21 -23.52
C ASN A 113 26.29 0.08 -22.63
N PHE A 114 26.40 0.22 -21.32
CA PHE A 114 25.87 -0.76 -20.37
C PHE A 114 24.35 -0.95 -20.51
N THR A 115 23.60 0.15 -20.52
CA THR A 115 22.13 0.12 -20.59
C THR A 115 21.62 -0.43 -21.93
N LYS A 116 22.29 -0.10 -23.05
CA LYS A 116 22.00 -0.69 -24.36
C LYS A 116 22.23 -2.20 -24.36
N ASN A 117 23.40 -2.66 -23.90
CA ASN A 117 23.75 -4.08 -23.87
C ASN A 117 22.80 -4.92 -23.00
N LYS A 118 22.33 -4.35 -21.88
CA LYS A 118 21.40 -5.00 -20.96
C LYS A 118 19.92 -4.78 -21.29
N LYS A 119 19.61 -3.98 -22.32
CA LYS A 119 18.24 -3.58 -22.70
C LYS A 119 17.45 -2.93 -21.55
N ILE A 120 18.11 -2.08 -20.77
CA ILE A 120 17.53 -1.34 -19.63
C ILE A 120 17.41 0.14 -20.02
N LYS A 121 16.41 0.86 -19.49
CA LYS A 121 16.30 2.32 -19.68
C LYS A 121 17.29 3.05 -18.77
N LYS A 122 17.91 4.13 -19.27
CA LYS A 122 18.80 5.00 -18.46
C LYS A 122 18.13 5.46 -17.15
N SER A 123 16.85 5.82 -17.19
CA SER A 123 16.08 6.19 -15.99
C SER A 123 16.02 5.11 -14.93
N ASP A 124 15.91 3.85 -15.35
CA ASP A 124 15.80 2.71 -14.45
C ASP A 124 17.17 2.38 -13.85
N PHE A 125 18.24 2.50 -14.66
CA PHE A 125 19.62 2.43 -14.19
C PHE A 125 19.90 3.47 -13.09
N PHE A 126 19.61 4.75 -13.34
CA PHE A 126 19.83 5.80 -12.34
C PHE A 126 18.99 5.60 -11.07
N THR A 127 17.77 5.07 -11.22
CA THR A 127 16.93 4.73 -10.07
C THR A 127 17.57 3.63 -9.22
N GLN A 128 18.07 2.56 -9.84
CA GLN A 128 18.74 1.47 -9.14
C GLN A 128 20.04 1.93 -8.47
N ALA A 129 20.90 2.65 -9.20
CA ALA A 129 22.15 3.17 -8.68
C ALA A 129 21.93 4.10 -7.46
N SER A 130 20.89 4.95 -7.53
CA SER A 130 20.53 5.84 -6.41
C SER A 130 20.08 5.07 -5.17
N LEU A 131 19.28 4.01 -5.36
CA LEU A 131 18.80 3.18 -4.24
C LEU A 131 19.95 2.43 -3.57
N GLU A 132 20.85 1.85 -4.36
CA GLU A 132 22.04 1.17 -3.83
C GLU A 132 22.95 2.13 -3.06
N TYR A 133 23.14 3.35 -3.57
CA TYR A 133 23.94 4.36 -2.89
C TYR A 133 23.31 4.75 -1.54
N ILE A 134 22.01 5.04 -1.50
CA ILE A 134 21.30 5.39 -0.25
C ILE A 134 21.42 4.24 0.78
N GLN A 135 21.25 2.99 0.36
CA GLN A 135 21.39 1.83 1.25
C GLN A 135 22.80 1.67 1.82
N LYS A 136 23.83 1.91 0.98
CA LYS A 136 25.23 1.91 1.44
C LYS A 136 25.52 3.04 2.41
N TYR A 137 24.96 4.23 2.14
CA TYR A 137 25.11 5.39 3.00
C TYR A 137 24.45 5.19 4.37
N ASP A 138 23.22 4.67 4.41
CA ASP A 138 22.49 4.41 5.67
C ASP A 138 23.18 3.32 6.51
N SER A 139 23.70 2.26 5.88
CA SER A 139 24.42 1.19 6.58
C SER A 139 25.78 1.60 7.14
N GLN A 140 26.41 2.64 6.57
CA GLN A 140 27.67 3.19 7.09
C GLN A 140 27.47 4.19 8.24
N ASN A 141 26.31 4.87 8.31
CA ASN A 141 25.98 5.83 9.37
C ASN A 141 25.25 5.23 10.58
N LEU A 142 25.00 3.91 10.57
CA LEU A 142 24.47 3.13 11.69
C LEU A 142 25.58 2.48 12.55
N LYS A 143 26.84 2.90 12.36
CA LYS A 143 27.97 2.63 13.26
C LYS A 143 28.28 3.85 14.09
#